data_AF-A0A067DK08-F1
#
_entry.id   AF-A0A067DK08-F1
#
_cell.length_a   1.000
_cell.length_b   1.000
_cell.length_c   1.000
_cell.angle_alpha   90.00
_cell.angle_beta   90.00
_cell.angle_gamma   90.00
#
_symmetry.space_group_name_H-M   'P 1'
#
loop_
_entity.id
_entity.type
_entity.pdbx_description
1 polymer ?
#
loop_
_entity_poly.entity_id
_entity_poly.type
_entity_poly.pdbx_seq_one_letter_code
_entity_poly.pdbx_strand_id
1 'polypeptide(L)'
;VVASQDWPEVTKYAGLVCAQAHRQELIQDLFKTWQDPVRGAVSGGMIKELLISFRRATGQKPQRIIFYRDGVSEGQFYQVLLYELDAIRKACASLEPNYQPPVTFVVVQKRHHTRLFANNHHDRNAVDRSGNILPGTVVDSKICHPTEFDFYLCSHAGIQGTSRPAHYHVLWDENKFTADGLQSLTNNLCYTYARCTRSVSIGKLSLLPAFSYSSACTQMQMHNLAFSFSQLFLCNVV
;
A
#
# COMPACT_ATOMS: atom_id res chain seq x y z
N VAL A 1 3.94 -8.60 1.68
CA VAL A 1 4.41 -7.42 0.93
C VAL A 1 4.35 -7.71 -0.55
N VAL A 2 3.78 -6.82 -1.34
CA VAL A 2 3.78 -6.92 -2.80
C VAL A 2 4.49 -5.72 -3.42
N ALA A 3 5.13 -5.90 -4.57
CA ALA A 3 5.75 -4.82 -5.33
C ALA A 3 5.55 -4.98 -6.82
N SER A 4 5.39 -3.87 -7.54
CA SER A 4 5.39 -3.84 -9.01
C SER A 4 6.68 -4.46 -9.55
N GLN A 5 6.59 -5.11 -10.71
CA GLN A 5 7.68 -5.83 -11.39
C GLN A 5 7.88 -5.37 -12.83
N ASP A 6 7.04 -4.47 -13.30
CA ASP A 6 7.07 -3.86 -14.62
C ASP A 6 6.90 -2.34 -14.50
N TRP A 7 7.52 -1.64 -15.44
CA TRP A 7 7.46 -0.19 -15.58
C TRP A 7 7.60 0.16 -17.06
N PRO A 8 6.79 1.08 -17.63
CA PRO A 8 5.84 2.00 -16.98
C PRO A 8 4.42 1.47 -16.72
N GLU A 9 4.10 0.25 -17.10
CA GLU A 9 2.71 -0.23 -17.12
C GLU A 9 2.15 -0.54 -15.73
N VAL A 10 3.00 -0.96 -14.78
CA VAL A 10 2.62 -1.22 -13.38
C VAL A 10 1.45 -2.21 -13.27
N THR A 11 1.50 -3.28 -14.09
CA THR A 11 0.45 -4.31 -14.19
C THR A 11 0.84 -5.64 -13.55
N LYS A 12 2.14 -5.90 -13.35
CA LYS A 12 2.68 -7.14 -12.79
C LYS A 12 3.25 -6.89 -11.42
N TYR A 13 2.93 -7.76 -10.47
CA TYR A 13 3.41 -7.64 -9.10
C TYR A 13 3.92 -8.98 -8.60
N ALA A 14 5.01 -8.93 -7.84
CA ALA A 14 5.50 -10.06 -7.07
C ALA A 14 5.11 -9.86 -5.61
N GLY A 15 4.86 -10.96 -4.91
CA GLY A 15 4.44 -10.91 -3.52
C GLY A 15 5.21 -11.90 -2.65
N LEU A 16 5.60 -11.44 -1.47
CA LEU A 16 6.26 -12.22 -0.43
C LEU A 16 5.45 -12.15 0.86
N VAL A 17 5.37 -13.28 1.57
CA VAL A 17 4.63 -13.42 2.82
C VAL A 17 5.57 -13.99 3.86
N CYS A 18 5.47 -13.49 5.10
CA CYS A 18 6.15 -14.07 6.24
C CYS A 18 5.20 -14.17 7.43
N ALA A 19 5.37 -15.22 8.23
CA ALA A 19 4.68 -15.38 9.51
C ALA A 19 5.27 -14.40 10.54
N GLN A 20 4.44 -13.95 11.48
CA GLN A 20 4.84 -13.04 12.54
C GLN A 20 4.25 -13.50 13.87
N ALA A 21 4.80 -12.96 14.96
CA ALA A 21 4.27 -13.18 16.30
C ALA A 21 2.81 -12.70 16.42
N HIS A 22 2.06 -13.30 17.34
CA HIS A 22 0.66 -12.97 17.55
C HIS A 22 0.47 -11.48 17.89
N ARG A 23 -0.48 -10.81 17.21
CA ARG A 23 -0.82 -9.37 17.38
C ARG A 23 0.35 -8.40 17.16
N GLN A 24 1.39 -8.82 16.43
CA GLN A 24 2.45 -7.92 15.99
C GLN A 24 1.97 -7.13 14.77
N GLU A 25 1.92 -5.80 14.89
CA GLU A 25 1.56 -4.92 13.76
C GLU A 25 2.80 -4.53 12.94
N LEU A 26 3.97 -4.38 13.56
CA LEU A 26 5.21 -4.07 12.83
C LEU A 26 5.68 -5.25 12.00
N ILE A 27 5.99 -5.00 10.74
CA ILE A 27 6.46 -6.03 9.81
C ILE A 27 7.93 -6.37 10.10
N GLN A 28 8.17 -7.37 10.97
CA GLN A 28 9.51 -7.73 11.44
C GLN A 28 10.47 -8.13 10.30
N ASP A 29 9.98 -8.92 9.35
CA ASP A 29 10.79 -9.51 8.26
C ASP A 29 10.92 -8.61 7.01
N LEU A 30 10.68 -7.31 7.17
CA LEU A 30 10.79 -6.34 6.08
C LEU A 30 12.25 -6.22 5.60
N PHE A 31 13.19 -6.19 6.54
CA PHE A 31 14.63 -6.34 6.35
C PHE A 31 15.23 -7.07 7.54
N LYS A 32 16.13 -8.02 7.29
CA LYS A 32 16.82 -8.77 8.35
C LYS A 32 18.25 -9.10 7.98
N THR A 33 19.09 -9.18 9.00
CA THR A 33 20.47 -9.63 8.88
C THR A 33 20.68 -10.82 9.80
N TRP A 34 21.34 -11.85 9.30
CA TRP A 34 21.74 -13.00 10.10
C TRP A 34 23.16 -13.41 9.73
N GLN A 35 23.79 -14.17 10.64
CA GLN A 35 25.14 -14.65 10.45
C GLN A 35 25.06 -16.07 9.88
N ASP A 36 25.51 -16.21 8.64
CA ASP A 36 25.64 -17.49 7.96
C ASP A 36 27.02 -18.09 8.30
N PRO A 37 27.11 -19.36 8.74
CA PRO A 37 28.38 -19.99 9.08
C PRO A 37 29.40 -20.03 7.93
N VAL A 38 28.93 -19.99 6.67
CA VAL A 38 29.75 -20.09 5.46
C VAL A 38 29.93 -18.73 4.79
N ARG A 39 28.87 -17.92 4.75
CA ARG A 39 28.86 -16.64 4.00
C ARG A 39 29.09 -15.41 4.87
N GLY A 40 29.22 -15.56 6.20
CA GLY A 40 29.36 -14.46 7.13
C GLY A 40 28.06 -13.68 7.31
N ALA A 41 28.12 -12.35 7.48
CA ALA A 41 26.93 -11.53 7.65
C ALA A 41 26.11 -11.44 6.35
N VAL A 42 24.94 -12.05 6.33
CA VAL A 42 24.01 -12.03 5.19
C VAL A 42 22.83 -11.11 5.51
N SER A 43 22.46 -10.28 4.54
CA SER A 43 21.26 -9.43 4.60
C SER A 43 20.19 -9.95 3.65
N GLY A 44 18.94 -9.90 4.09
CA GLY A 44 17.76 -10.34 3.35
C GLY A 44 16.50 -9.61 3.83
N GLY A 45 15.34 -10.18 3.53
CA GLY A 45 14.04 -9.61 3.88
C GLY A 45 13.21 -9.27 2.64
N MET A 46 11.92 -9.04 2.86
CA MET A 46 10.95 -8.95 1.78
C MET A 46 11.25 -7.80 0.81
N ILE A 47 11.69 -6.64 1.31
CA ILE A 47 11.99 -5.49 0.43
C ILE A 47 13.20 -5.76 -0.44
N LYS A 48 14.27 -6.32 0.14
CA LYS A 48 15.50 -6.63 -0.61
C LYS A 48 15.22 -7.61 -1.76
N GLU A 49 14.48 -8.68 -1.47
CA GLU A 49 14.10 -9.67 -2.49
C GLU A 49 13.22 -9.07 -3.59
N LEU A 50 12.27 -8.19 -3.24
CA LEU A 50 11.41 -7.52 -4.22
C LEU A 50 12.19 -6.53 -5.10
N LEU A 51 13.17 -5.82 -4.55
CA LEU A 51 14.06 -4.92 -5.30
C LEU A 51 14.96 -5.70 -6.26
N ILE A 52 15.50 -6.85 -5.82
CA ILE A 52 16.27 -7.76 -6.70
C ILE A 52 15.39 -8.30 -7.82
N SER A 53 14.18 -8.75 -7.49
CA SER A 53 13.20 -9.24 -8.47
C SER A 53 12.85 -8.18 -9.51
N PHE A 54 12.61 -6.93 -9.06
CA PHE A 54 12.33 -5.81 -9.95
C PHE A 54 13.49 -5.54 -10.91
N ARG A 55 14.74 -5.52 -10.41
CA ARG A 55 15.93 -5.32 -11.25
C ARG A 55 16.13 -6.45 -12.25
N ARG A 56 15.81 -7.70 -11.88
CA ARG A 56 15.86 -8.84 -12.82
C ARG A 56 14.79 -8.73 -13.92
N ALA A 57 13.61 -8.22 -13.59
CA ALA A 57 12.50 -8.10 -14.54
C ALA A 57 12.65 -6.89 -15.49
N THR A 58 13.10 -5.75 -14.98
CA THR A 58 13.17 -4.47 -15.73
C THR A 58 14.57 -4.11 -16.22
N GLY A 59 15.61 -4.78 -15.71
CA GLY A 59 17.01 -4.43 -15.94
C GLY A 59 17.50 -3.20 -15.15
N GLN A 60 16.61 -2.48 -14.46
CA GLN A 60 16.93 -1.24 -13.75
C GLN A 60 16.55 -1.32 -12.27
N LYS A 61 17.20 -0.50 -11.43
CA LYS A 61 16.82 -0.31 -10.04
C LYS A 61 15.80 0.83 -9.92
N PRO A 62 14.82 0.76 -8.99
CA PRO A 62 13.92 1.88 -8.74
C PRO A 62 14.70 3.12 -8.31
N GLN A 63 14.41 4.28 -8.86
CA GLN A 63 14.95 5.58 -8.42
C GLN A 63 14.09 6.22 -7.32
N ARG A 64 12.82 5.86 -7.17
CA ARG A 64 11.90 6.27 -6.10
C ARG A 64 11.03 5.10 -5.67
N ILE A 65 10.60 5.15 -4.42
CA ILE A 65 9.78 4.12 -3.79
C ILE A 65 8.57 4.80 -3.18
N ILE A 66 7.36 4.33 -3.52
CA ILE A 66 6.11 4.74 -2.89
C ILE A 66 5.56 3.55 -2.14
N PHE A 67 5.32 3.72 -0.86
CA PHE A 67 5.00 2.64 0.05
C PHE A 67 3.63 2.87 0.68
N TYR A 68 2.66 2.06 0.28
CA TYR A 68 1.31 2.05 0.84
C TYR A 68 1.20 0.98 1.93
N ARG A 69 0.99 1.43 3.17
CA ARG A 69 0.86 0.59 4.37
C ARG A 69 -0.60 0.56 4.83
N ASP A 70 -1.27 -0.59 4.72
CA ASP A 70 -2.67 -0.74 5.13
C ASP A 70 -2.79 -1.35 6.53
N GLY A 71 -3.69 -0.84 7.36
CA GLY A 71 -4.06 -1.49 8.63
C GLY A 71 -3.43 -0.90 9.90
N VAL A 72 -2.82 0.28 9.82
CA VAL A 72 -2.19 0.94 10.97
C VAL A 72 -3.14 1.95 11.62
N SER A 73 -3.20 1.95 12.94
CA SER A 73 -3.93 2.96 13.72
C SER A 73 -3.09 4.21 13.92
N GLU A 74 -3.72 5.38 14.04
CA GLU A 74 -3.02 6.68 14.17
C GLU A 74 -1.98 6.70 15.29
N GLY A 75 -2.31 6.13 16.46
CA GLY A 75 -1.37 6.02 17.59
C GLY A 75 -0.12 5.18 17.35
N GLN A 76 -0.03 4.45 16.22
CA GLN A 76 1.12 3.63 15.84
C GLN A 76 1.88 4.20 14.63
N PHE A 77 1.43 5.31 14.04
CA PHE A 77 2.02 5.88 12.82
C PHE A 77 3.51 6.10 12.94
N TYR A 78 3.94 6.77 14.01
CA TYR A 78 5.35 7.11 14.20
C TYR A 78 6.23 5.86 14.39
N GLN A 79 5.77 4.89 15.18
CA GLN A 79 6.51 3.65 15.42
C GLN A 79 6.64 2.81 14.14
N VAL A 80 5.54 2.68 13.38
CA VAL A 80 5.53 1.98 12.10
C VAL A 80 6.44 2.69 11.10
N LEU A 81 6.33 4.01 10.99
CA LEU A 81 7.15 4.81 10.09
C LEU A 81 8.64 4.59 10.39
N LEU A 82 9.07 4.81 11.63
CA LEU A 82 10.48 4.69 11.99
C LEU A 82 11.03 3.28 11.71
N TYR A 83 10.29 2.24 12.08
CA TYR A 83 10.75 0.86 11.91
C TYR A 83 10.75 0.43 10.44
N GLU A 84 9.65 0.65 9.73
CA GLU A 84 9.50 0.17 8.35
C GLU A 84 10.29 1.02 7.35
N LEU A 85 10.39 2.33 7.54
CA LEU A 85 11.22 3.20 6.69
C LEU A 85 12.71 2.86 6.85
N ASP A 86 13.18 2.65 8.07
CA ASP A 86 14.57 2.21 8.34
C ASP A 86 14.86 0.86 7.68
N ALA A 87 13.93 -0.10 7.74
CA ALA A 87 14.07 -1.37 7.04
C ALA A 87 14.14 -1.22 5.52
N ILE A 88 13.34 -0.33 4.91
CA ILE A 88 13.44 0.00 3.47
C ILE A 88 14.81 0.59 3.14
N ARG A 89 15.31 1.52 3.96
CA ARG A 89 16.63 2.15 3.79
C ARG A 89 17.77 1.15 3.86
N LYS A 90 17.75 0.28 4.88
CA LYS A 90 18.74 -0.79 5.05
C LYS A 90 18.70 -1.78 3.89
N ALA A 91 17.51 -2.13 3.38
CA ALA A 91 17.37 -2.97 2.21
C ALA A 91 18.04 -2.34 0.97
N CYS A 92 17.81 -1.04 0.71
CA CYS A 92 18.45 -0.33 -0.39
C CYS A 92 19.97 -0.27 -0.23
N ALA A 93 20.46 0.14 0.95
CA ALA A 93 21.90 0.20 1.23
C ALA A 93 22.60 -1.16 1.14
N SER A 94 21.89 -2.26 1.43
CA SER A 94 22.41 -3.62 1.31
C SER A 94 22.56 -4.13 -0.12
N LEU A 95 21.94 -3.48 -1.10
CA LEU A 95 22.02 -3.85 -2.52
C LEU A 95 23.22 -3.20 -3.20
N GLU A 96 23.46 -1.92 -2.90
CA GLU A 96 24.55 -1.16 -3.49
C GLU A 96 24.94 -0.02 -2.53
N PRO A 97 26.24 0.17 -2.25
CA PRO A 97 26.72 1.32 -1.51
C PRO A 97 26.23 2.62 -2.18
N ASN A 98 25.65 3.53 -1.40
CA ASN A 98 25.06 4.82 -1.86
C ASN A 98 23.72 4.73 -2.60
N TYR A 99 23.10 3.56 -2.71
CA TYR A 99 21.73 3.48 -3.26
C TYR A 99 20.70 3.93 -2.22
N GLN A 100 20.22 5.17 -2.38
CA GLN A 100 19.24 5.81 -1.49
C GLN A 100 18.13 6.49 -2.32
N PRO A 101 17.21 5.71 -2.91
CA PRO A 101 16.08 6.29 -3.65
C PRO A 101 15.17 7.06 -2.68
N PRO A 102 14.64 8.24 -3.04
CA PRO A 102 13.62 8.91 -2.24
C PRO A 102 12.39 8.04 -2.00
N VAL A 103 11.86 8.11 -0.77
CA VAL A 103 10.72 7.30 -0.32
C VAL A 103 9.53 8.19 0.02
N THR A 104 8.35 7.79 -0.44
CA THR A 104 7.05 8.32 0.04
C THR A 104 6.33 7.21 0.81
N PHE A 105 5.98 7.46 2.06
CA PHE A 105 5.31 6.52 2.95
C PHE A 105 3.87 6.99 3.19
N VAL A 106 2.91 6.21 2.72
CA VAL A 106 1.48 6.51 2.80
C VAL A 106 0.79 5.40 3.61
N VAL A 107 0.19 5.77 4.74
CA VAL A 107 -0.70 4.86 5.47
C VAL A 107 -2.10 4.92 4.89
N VAL A 108 -2.70 3.76 4.72
CA VAL A 108 -4.06 3.58 4.24
C VAL A 108 -4.93 3.03 5.37
N GLN A 109 -6.06 3.67 5.61
CA GLN A 109 -7.07 3.23 6.56
C GLN A 109 -8.42 3.10 5.85
N LYS A 110 -8.94 1.87 5.78
CA LYS A 110 -10.25 1.58 5.18
C LYS A 110 -11.36 1.39 6.20
N ARG A 111 -10.97 1.09 7.44
CA ARG A 111 -11.86 0.70 8.54
C ARG A 111 -11.96 1.83 9.54
N HIS A 112 -12.55 2.94 9.12
CA HIS A 112 -12.86 4.08 9.98
C HIS A 112 -14.36 4.41 9.96
N HIS A 113 -14.75 5.38 10.77
CA HIS A 113 -16.15 5.76 10.97
C HIS A 113 -16.64 6.85 10.00
N THR A 114 -15.74 7.59 9.33
CA THR A 114 -16.09 8.61 8.33
C THR A 114 -16.90 8.05 7.17
N ARG A 115 -18.02 8.69 6.84
CA ARG A 115 -18.85 8.44 5.66
C ARG A 115 -19.07 9.75 4.94
N LEU A 116 -19.05 9.70 3.61
CA LEU A 116 -19.25 10.86 2.76
C LEU A 116 -20.55 10.68 1.98
N PHE A 117 -21.34 11.74 1.92
CA PHE A 117 -22.63 11.77 1.25
C PHE A 117 -22.66 12.98 0.31
N ALA A 118 -23.36 12.85 -0.81
CA ALA A 118 -23.59 13.99 -1.69
C ALA A 118 -24.53 14.99 -0.99
N ASN A 119 -24.26 16.29 -1.15
CA ASN A 119 -25.12 17.32 -0.59
C ASN A 119 -26.55 17.25 -1.17
N ASN A 120 -26.65 16.95 -2.47
CA ASN A 120 -27.92 16.75 -3.15
C ASN A 120 -28.03 15.32 -3.68
N HIS A 121 -28.88 14.51 -3.04
CA HIS A 121 -29.10 13.11 -3.43
C HIS A 121 -29.97 12.98 -4.70
N HIS A 122 -30.61 14.07 -5.14
CA HIS A 122 -31.42 14.09 -6.36
C HIS A 122 -30.60 14.46 -7.60
N ASP A 123 -29.39 15.00 -7.43
CA ASP A 123 -28.50 15.32 -8.54
C ASP A 123 -27.78 14.07 -9.04
N ARG A 124 -28.22 13.55 -10.18
CA ARG A 124 -27.63 12.36 -10.82
C ARG A 124 -26.18 12.57 -11.27
N ASN A 125 -25.68 13.81 -11.31
CA ASN A 125 -24.28 14.10 -11.61
C ASN A 125 -23.40 14.08 -10.34
N ALA A 126 -23.98 14.00 -9.15
CA ALA A 126 -23.27 13.99 -7.87
C ALA A 126 -23.33 12.62 -7.16
N VAL A 127 -24.26 11.75 -7.55
CA VAL A 127 -24.43 10.42 -6.95
C VAL A 127 -24.33 9.30 -7.98
N ASP A 128 -23.83 8.14 -7.54
CA ASP A 128 -23.87 6.92 -8.31
C ASP A 128 -25.27 6.27 -8.29
N ARG A 129 -25.42 5.14 -8.99
CA ARG A 129 -26.69 4.40 -9.07
C ARG A 129 -27.24 3.92 -7.72
N SER A 130 -26.38 3.81 -6.72
CA SER A 130 -26.74 3.36 -5.36
C SER A 130 -27.03 4.53 -4.41
N GLY A 131 -26.89 5.77 -4.88
CA GLY A 131 -27.03 6.98 -4.06
C GLY A 131 -25.76 7.34 -3.27
N ASN A 132 -24.62 6.70 -3.56
CA ASN A 132 -23.34 7.05 -2.95
C ASN A 132 -22.63 8.15 -3.73
N ILE A 133 -21.60 8.74 -3.13
CA ILE A 133 -20.68 9.65 -3.82
C ILE A 133 -20.01 8.96 -5.02
N LEU A 134 -19.70 9.74 -6.05
CA LEU A 134 -19.10 9.22 -7.27
C LEU A 134 -17.69 8.62 -7.03
N PRO A 135 -17.30 7.57 -7.78
CA PRO A 135 -15.93 7.09 -7.79
C PRO A 135 -14.95 8.19 -8.22
N GLY A 136 -13.81 8.29 -7.54
CA GLY A 136 -12.83 9.34 -7.73
C GLY A 136 -13.07 10.59 -6.88
N THR A 137 -14.14 10.62 -6.06
CA THR A 137 -14.34 11.72 -5.10
C THR A 137 -13.20 11.76 -4.10
N VAL A 138 -12.54 12.92 -4.01
CA VAL A 138 -11.48 13.22 -3.04
C VAL A 138 -11.96 14.30 -2.07
N VAL A 139 -11.61 14.16 -0.79
CA VAL A 139 -11.79 15.18 0.24
C VAL A 139 -10.49 15.33 1.01
N ASP A 140 -9.86 16.49 0.90
CA ASP A 140 -8.58 16.85 1.52
C ASP A 140 -8.69 18.12 2.39
N SER A 141 -9.91 18.58 2.66
CA SER A 141 -10.17 19.82 3.41
C SER A 141 -11.30 19.65 4.43
N LYS A 142 -11.30 20.53 5.43
CA LYS A 142 -12.27 20.64 6.56
C LYS A 142 -12.30 19.46 7.55
N ILE A 143 -12.34 18.23 7.05
CA ILE A 143 -12.44 17.00 7.85
C ILE A 143 -11.11 16.25 7.98
N CYS A 144 -10.09 16.74 7.28
CA CYS A 144 -8.72 16.24 7.29
C CYS A 144 -7.90 16.88 8.41
N HIS A 145 -6.71 16.35 8.66
CA HIS A 145 -5.80 16.85 9.69
C HIS A 145 -5.42 18.32 9.41
N PRO A 146 -5.38 19.20 10.43
CA PRO A 146 -5.16 20.63 10.21
C PRO A 146 -3.76 20.98 9.71
N THR A 147 -2.78 20.09 9.89
CA THR A 147 -1.35 20.36 9.59
C THR A 147 -0.65 19.26 8.81
N GLU A 148 -1.21 18.04 8.78
CA GLU A 148 -0.57 16.90 8.13
C GLU A 148 -1.18 16.72 6.75
N PHE A 149 -0.49 15.99 5.88
CA PHE A 149 -1.02 15.72 4.56
C PHE A 149 -1.81 14.40 4.59
N ASP A 150 -3.12 14.53 4.72
CA ASP A 150 -4.08 13.43 4.63
C ASP A 150 -5.22 13.76 3.65
N PHE A 151 -5.86 12.71 3.13
CA PHE A 151 -7.03 12.87 2.26
C PHE A 151 -7.89 11.60 2.26
N TYR A 152 -9.18 11.78 2.07
CA TYR A 152 -10.12 10.71 1.78
C TYR A 152 -10.27 10.56 0.27
N LEU A 153 -10.25 9.32 -0.23
CA LEU A 153 -10.56 9.01 -1.62
C LEU A 153 -11.54 7.84 -1.69
N CYS A 154 -12.68 8.09 -2.36
CA CYS A 154 -13.65 7.07 -2.71
C CYS A 154 -13.40 6.60 -4.14
N SER A 155 -12.48 5.65 -4.33
CA SER A 155 -12.10 5.19 -5.68
C SER A 155 -13.12 4.30 -6.39
N HIS A 156 -14.16 3.81 -5.70
CA HIS A 156 -15.09 2.79 -6.23
C HIS A 156 -16.55 3.21 -6.16
N ALA A 157 -17.37 2.60 -7.03
CA ALA A 157 -18.81 2.76 -6.99
C ALA A 157 -19.41 1.91 -5.86
N GLY A 158 -20.34 2.49 -5.12
CA GLY A 158 -21.16 1.78 -4.16
C GLY A 158 -22.05 0.78 -4.88
N ILE A 159 -21.98 -0.49 -4.50
CA ILE A 159 -22.90 -1.51 -5.02
C ILE A 159 -24.10 -1.64 -4.08
N GLN A 160 -23.83 -1.66 -2.78
CA GLN A 160 -24.85 -1.81 -1.75
C GLN A 160 -24.39 -1.14 -0.45
N GLY A 161 -25.33 -0.50 0.25
CA GLY A 161 -25.06 0.25 1.47
C GLY A 161 -24.26 1.52 1.21
N THR A 162 -23.68 2.09 2.27
CA THR A 162 -22.87 3.31 2.17
C THR A 162 -21.41 2.99 1.88
N SER A 163 -20.86 3.59 0.84
CA SER A 163 -19.44 3.52 0.48
C SER A 163 -18.58 4.01 1.63
N ARG A 164 -17.48 3.28 1.86
CA ARG A 164 -16.44 3.70 2.80
C ARG A 164 -15.29 4.28 1.98
N PRO A 165 -15.15 5.61 1.90
CA PRO A 165 -13.94 6.19 1.32
C PRO A 165 -12.75 5.69 2.13
N ALA A 166 -11.59 5.53 1.50
CA ALA A 166 -10.39 5.19 2.23
C ALA A 166 -9.66 6.46 2.63
N HIS A 167 -9.11 6.46 3.84
CA HIS A 167 -8.33 7.56 4.38
C HIS A 167 -6.85 7.30 4.17
N TYR A 168 -6.15 8.25 3.57
CA TYR A 168 -4.72 8.18 3.28
C TYR A 168 -4.00 9.24 4.10
N HIS A 169 -2.95 8.84 4.81
CA HIS A 169 -2.07 9.74 5.53
C HIS A 169 -0.66 9.61 4.96
N VAL A 170 -0.10 10.72 4.50
CA VAL A 170 1.29 10.79 4.05
C VAL A 170 2.18 11.05 5.25
N LEU A 171 2.81 9.99 5.76
CA LEU A 171 3.67 10.07 6.95
C LEU A 171 5.09 10.57 6.63
N TRP A 172 5.53 10.35 5.39
CA TRP A 172 6.86 10.75 4.94
C TRP A 172 6.85 10.95 3.43
N ASP A 173 7.46 12.01 2.92
CA ASP A 173 7.54 12.23 1.49
C ASP A 173 8.83 12.96 1.07
N GLU A 174 9.79 12.20 0.57
CA GLU A 174 11.01 12.76 -0.04
C GLU A 174 10.87 13.03 -1.53
N ASN A 175 9.86 12.44 -2.18
CA ASN A 175 9.58 12.68 -3.59
C ASN A 175 8.90 14.02 -3.83
N LYS A 176 8.41 14.68 -2.76
CA LYS A 176 7.78 16.00 -2.78
C LYS A 176 6.59 16.04 -3.74
N PHE A 177 5.70 15.08 -3.60
CA PHE A 177 4.45 15.04 -4.36
C PHE A 177 3.58 16.25 -4.02
N THR A 178 2.92 16.78 -5.05
CA THR A 178 1.80 17.70 -4.85
C THR A 178 0.56 16.91 -4.42
N ALA A 179 -0.38 17.59 -3.78
CA ALA A 179 -1.65 16.99 -3.38
C ALA A 179 -2.36 16.32 -4.57
N ASP A 180 -2.59 17.07 -5.65
CA ASP A 180 -3.20 16.58 -6.88
C ASP A 180 -2.42 15.41 -7.51
N GLY A 181 -1.09 15.47 -7.46
CA GLY A 181 -0.21 14.44 -8.02
C GLY A 181 -0.35 13.11 -7.31
N LEU A 182 -0.31 13.13 -5.97
CA LEU A 182 -0.44 11.92 -5.17
C LEU A 182 -1.88 11.37 -5.21
N GLN A 183 -2.88 12.24 -5.11
CA GLN A 183 -4.30 11.85 -5.18
C GLN A 183 -4.63 11.21 -6.54
N SER A 184 -4.17 11.80 -7.64
CA SER A 184 -4.36 11.27 -8.99
C SER A 184 -3.64 9.94 -9.19
N LEU A 185 -2.38 9.84 -8.75
CA LEU A 185 -1.62 8.59 -8.80
C LEU A 185 -2.35 7.48 -8.03
N THR A 186 -2.74 7.78 -6.80
CA THR A 186 -3.45 6.85 -5.92
C THR A 186 -4.77 6.38 -6.53
N ASN A 187 -5.53 7.29 -7.13
CA ASN A 187 -6.78 6.94 -7.82
C ASN A 187 -6.50 6.07 -9.05
N ASN A 188 -5.52 6.42 -9.89
CA ASN A 188 -5.16 5.66 -11.08
C ASN A 188 -4.71 4.23 -10.76
N LEU A 189 -3.95 4.04 -9.67
CA LEU A 189 -3.57 2.71 -9.19
C LEU A 189 -4.79 1.85 -8.86
N CYS A 190 -5.92 2.43 -8.44
CA CYS A 190 -7.14 1.67 -8.16
C CYS A 190 -7.79 1.05 -9.42
N TYR A 191 -7.40 1.50 -10.63
CA TYR A 191 -7.91 1.00 -11.92
C TYR A 191 -6.99 -0.05 -12.56
N THR A 192 -5.76 -0.25 -12.08
CA THR A 192 -4.82 -1.25 -12.64
C THR A 192 -5.09 -2.68 -12.14
N TYR A 193 -6.22 -2.88 -11.47
CA TYR A 193 -6.60 -4.15 -10.88
C TYR A 193 -7.06 -5.17 -11.94
N ALA A 194 -6.20 -6.14 -12.25
CA ALA A 194 -6.39 -7.07 -13.37
C ALA A 194 -7.62 -8.01 -13.27
N ARG A 195 -8.26 -8.18 -12.11
CA ARG A 195 -9.39 -9.13 -11.98
C ARG A 195 -10.76 -8.55 -12.25
N CYS A 196 -10.91 -7.22 -12.35
CA CYS A 196 -12.18 -6.64 -12.74
C CYS A 196 -12.01 -5.35 -13.54
N THR A 197 -12.89 -5.15 -14.51
CA THR A 197 -12.99 -3.92 -15.33
C THR A 197 -13.67 -2.76 -14.57
N ARG A 198 -13.48 -2.71 -13.24
CA ARG A 198 -14.04 -1.69 -12.34
C ARG A 198 -12.96 -1.24 -11.36
N SER A 199 -12.91 0.06 -11.09
CA SER A 199 -12.09 0.57 -9.99
C SER A 199 -12.53 -0.03 -8.67
N VAL A 200 -11.56 -0.32 -7.82
CA VAL A 200 -11.82 -0.89 -6.51
C VAL A 200 -11.44 0.10 -5.40
N SER A 201 -12.16 0.07 -4.28
CA SER A 201 -11.58 0.54 -3.02
C SER A 201 -10.23 -0.13 -2.89
N ILE A 202 -9.22 0.55 -2.39
CA ILE A 202 -7.89 -0.04 -2.13
C ILE A 202 -8.01 -1.39 -1.39
N GLY A 203 -9.16 -1.66 -0.74
CA GLY A 203 -9.63 -2.97 -0.30
C GLY A 203 -9.49 -4.11 -1.31
N LYS A 204 -9.25 -3.85 -2.61
CA LYS A 204 -8.73 -4.82 -3.59
C LYS A 204 -7.53 -4.36 -4.42
N LEU A 205 -6.87 -3.22 -4.13
CA LEU A 205 -5.46 -3.06 -4.58
C LEU A 205 -4.56 -4.17 -3.98
N SER A 206 -5.11 -4.90 -3.01
CA SER A 206 -4.61 -6.12 -2.37
C SER A 206 -4.75 -7.44 -3.14
N LEU A 207 -5.22 -7.52 -4.41
CA LEU A 207 -5.50 -8.84 -5.03
C LEU A 207 -5.17 -8.97 -6.54
N LEU A 208 -3.91 -8.83 -6.97
CA LEU A 208 -3.50 -9.65 -8.13
C LEU A 208 -3.68 -11.14 -7.78
N PRO A 209 -4.04 -11.97 -8.77
CA PRO A 209 -5.22 -12.83 -8.72
C PRO A 209 -5.43 -13.47 -7.34
N ALA A 210 -6.62 -13.35 -6.73
CA ALA A 210 -6.99 -14.13 -5.55
C ALA A 210 -7.19 -15.63 -5.86
N PHE A 211 -6.16 -16.22 -6.45
CA PHE A 211 -5.80 -17.62 -6.27
C PHE A 211 -4.50 -17.76 -5.46
N SER A 212 -3.69 -16.70 -5.30
CA SER A 212 -2.39 -16.81 -4.61
C SER A 212 -2.31 -16.07 -3.27
N TYR A 213 -3.02 -14.96 -3.02
CA TYR A 213 -2.96 -14.31 -1.70
C TYR A 213 -4.10 -14.71 -0.78
N SER A 214 -5.37 -14.61 -1.23
CA SER A 214 -6.49 -15.12 -0.42
C SER A 214 -6.36 -16.63 -0.26
N SER A 215 -6.05 -17.41 -1.29
CA SER A 215 -5.89 -18.85 -1.09
C SER A 215 -4.60 -19.26 -0.39
N ALA A 216 -3.47 -18.56 -0.46
CA ALA A 216 -2.29 -18.92 0.36
C ALA A 216 -2.44 -18.47 1.82
N CYS A 217 -3.04 -17.31 2.09
CA CYS A 217 -3.36 -16.88 3.45
C CYS A 217 -4.53 -17.66 4.04
N THR A 218 -5.54 -18.00 3.24
CA THR A 218 -6.65 -18.89 3.64
C THR A 218 -6.18 -20.35 3.68
N GLN A 219 -5.24 -20.81 2.85
CA GLN A 219 -4.56 -22.11 2.99
C GLN A 219 -3.68 -22.15 4.24
N MET A 220 -2.96 -21.08 4.56
CA MET A 220 -2.22 -20.97 5.82
C MET A 220 -3.17 -20.94 7.01
N GLN A 221 -4.30 -20.23 6.93
CA GLN A 221 -5.35 -20.28 7.97
C GLN A 221 -6.02 -21.66 8.08
N MET A 222 -6.19 -22.39 6.97
CA MET A 222 -6.66 -23.78 6.96
C MET A 222 -5.63 -24.74 7.57
N HIS A 223 -4.35 -24.34 7.64
CA HIS A 223 -3.26 -25.12 8.23
C HIS A 223 -2.91 -24.77 9.69
N ASN A 224 -3.24 -23.58 10.22
CA ASN A 224 -3.37 -23.29 11.68
C ASN A 224 -3.63 -21.79 12.03
N LEU A 225 -4.45 -21.60 13.07
CA LEU A 225 -4.69 -20.49 14.02
C LEU A 225 -4.23 -19.03 13.70
N ALA A 226 -5.23 -18.13 13.68
CA ALA A 226 -5.21 -16.70 14.07
C ALA A 226 -4.03 -15.81 13.60
N PHE A 227 -4.06 -15.40 12.33
CA PHE A 227 -3.19 -14.34 11.80
C PHE A 227 -3.89 -12.97 11.73
N SER A 228 -3.23 -11.93 12.25
CA SER A 228 -3.54 -10.53 11.98
C SER A 228 -2.89 -10.12 10.66
N PHE A 229 -3.63 -9.45 9.77
CA PHE A 229 -3.19 -9.15 8.40
C PHE A 229 -2.69 -7.70 8.27
N SER A 230 -1.38 -7.50 8.22
CA SER A 230 -0.77 -6.25 7.74
C SER A 230 -0.46 -6.38 6.25
N GLN A 231 -1.30 -5.83 5.37
CA GLN A 231 -1.08 -5.86 3.92
C GLN A 231 -0.26 -4.64 3.47
N LEU A 232 0.79 -4.90 2.69
CA LEU A 232 1.80 -3.92 2.32
C LEU A 232 1.98 -3.89 0.81
N PHE A 233 1.92 -2.69 0.22
CA PHE A 233 2.04 -2.46 -1.21
C PHE A 233 3.17 -1.46 -1.48
N LEU A 234 4.24 -1.94 -2.10
CA LEU A 234 5.36 -1.12 -2.57
C LEU A 234 5.10 -0.77 -4.04
N CYS A 235 4.63 0.43 -4.32
CA CYS A 235 4.59 0.95 -5.68
C CYS A 235 5.96 1.56 -6.00
N ASN A 236 6.79 0.83 -6.74
CA ASN A 236 8.01 1.42 -7.31
C ASN A 236 7.57 2.33 -8.46
N VAL A 237 7.75 3.64 -8.33
CA VAL A 237 7.43 4.62 -9.38
C VAL A 237 8.68 5.42 -9.66
N VAL A 238 9.34 5.14 -10.79
CA VAL A 238 10.66 5.62 -11.27
C VAL A 238 11.48 6.26 -10.21
#